data_AF-A0A968M2G3-F1
#
_entry.id   AF-A0A968M2G3-F1
#
_cell.length_a   1.000
_cell.length_b   1.000
_cell.length_c   1.000
_cell.angle_alpha   90.00
_cell.angle_beta   90.00
_cell.angle_gamma   90.00
#
_symmetry.space_group_name_H-M   'P 1'
#
loop_
_entity.id
_entity.type
_entity.pdbx_description
1 polymer ?
#
loop_
_entity_poly.entity_id
_entity_poly.type
_entity_poly.pdbx_seq_one_letter_code
_entity_poly.pdbx_strand_id
1 'polypeptide(L)' 'MAEALGEIETLGDWVIHEACRQLARWHRTYPATQPIAVGVNISSRQLNERLIATVETALATHRCRQRRSSWN' A
#
# COMPACT_ATOMS: atom_id res chain seq x y z
N MET A 1 -1.47 -16.11 -13.10
CA MET A 1 -2.95 -16.16 -13.05
C MET A 1 -3.32 -16.15 -11.59
N ALA A 2 -4.05 -15.12 -11.16
CA ALA A 2 -4.58 -14.98 -9.80
C ALA A 2 -6.06 -14.60 -9.94
N GLU A 3 -6.84 -15.50 -10.54
CA GLU A 3 -8.26 -15.31 -10.83
C GLU A 3 -9.05 -16.50 -10.29
N ALA A 4 -8.99 -16.71 -8.99
CA ALA A 4 -10.10 -17.27 -8.23
C ALA A 4 -10.62 -16.16 -7.31
N LEU A 5 -11.94 -16.01 -7.18
CA LEU A 5 -12.59 -14.82 -6.59
C LEU A 5 -12.20 -14.47 -5.13
N GLY A 6 -11.41 -15.29 -4.43
CA GLY A 6 -10.78 -15.00 -3.13
C GLY A 6 -9.27 -14.70 -3.17
N GLU A 7 -8.55 -15.08 -4.23
CA GLU A 7 -7.11 -14.82 -4.36
C GLU A 7 -6.82 -13.34 -4.63
N ILE A 8 -7.72 -12.63 -5.31
CA ILE A 8 -7.55 -11.20 -5.63
C ILE A 8 -7.56 -10.34 -4.36
N GLU A 9 -8.40 -10.67 -3.38
CA GLU A 9 -8.47 -9.92 -2.12
C GLU A 9 -7.22 -10.18 -1.26
N THR A 10 -6.83 -11.44 -1.08
CA THR A 10 -5.60 -11.79 -0.36
C THR A 10 -4.35 -11.26 -1.05
N LEU A 11 -4.32 -11.29 -2.39
CA LEU A 11 -3.22 -10.72 -3.16
C LEU A 11 -3.18 -9.19 -2.99
N GLY A 12 -4.32 -8.53 -3.03
CA GLY A 12 -4.36 -7.08 -2.87
C GLY A 12 -3.96 -6.63 -1.47
N ASP A 13 -4.34 -7.35 -0.42
CA ASP A 13 -3.86 -7.10 0.95
C ASP A 13 -2.34 -7.24 1.03
N TRP A 14 -1.79 -8.32 0.44
CA TRP A 14 -0.34 -8.51 0.36
C TRP A 14 0.34 -7.38 -0.42
N VAL A 15 -0.21 -6.94 -1.54
CA VAL A 15 0.35 -5.84 -2.35
C VAL A 15 0.38 -4.53 -1.57
N ILE A 16 -0.66 -4.22 -0.78
CA ILE A 16 -0.69 -3.01 0.07
C ILE A 16 0.43 -3.06 1.12
N HIS A 17 0.60 -4.21 1.78
CA HIS A 17 1.69 -4.42 2.73
C HIS A 17 3.06 -4.32 2.08
N GLU A 18 3.24 -4.97 0.93
CA GLU A 18 4.50 -4.98 0.20
C GLU A 18 4.89 -3.58 -0.28
N ALA A 19 3.93 -2.80 -0.77
CA ALA A 19 4.14 -1.41 -1.15
C ALA A 19 4.64 -0.56 0.03
N CYS A 20 4.00 -0.68 1.19
CA CYS A 20 4.43 0.02 2.41
C CYS A 20 5.83 -0.45 2.86
N ARG A 21 6.09 -1.76 2.81
CA ARG A 21 7.40 -2.33 3.16
C ARG A 21 8.51 -1.81 2.26
N GLN A 22 8.28 -1.77 0.94
CA GLN A 22 9.26 -1.26 -0.01
C GLN A 22 9.47 0.24 0.13
N LEU A 23 8.41 1.01 0.32
CA LEU A 23 8.50 2.45 0.57
C LEU A 23 9.36 2.76 1.80
N ALA A 24 9.09 2.09 2.93
CA ALA A 24 9.86 2.24 4.15
C ALA A 24 11.33 1.83 3.98
N ARG A 25 11.59 0.77 3.20
CA ARG A 25 12.95 0.35 2.85
C ARG A 25 13.67 1.42 2.04
N TRP A 26 13.05 1.94 0.98
CA TRP A 26 13.66 2.94 0.12
C TRP A 26 13.92 4.26 0.84
N HIS A 27 13.02 4.72 1.71
CA HIS A 27 13.29 5.90 2.54
C HIS A 27 14.51 5.73 3.46
N ARG A 28 14.74 4.52 4.00
CA ARG A 28 15.92 4.23 4.81
C ARG A 28 17.20 4.11 3.99
N THR A 29 17.11 3.48 2.81
CA THR A 29 18.27 3.24 1.94
C THR A 29 18.73 4.52 1.24
N TYR A 30 17.81 5.44 0.94
CA TYR A 30 18.08 6.65 0.15
C TYR A 30 17.64 7.93 0.88
N PRO A 31 18.22 8.27 2.06
CA PRO A 31 17.77 9.40 2.87
C PRO A 31 17.95 10.77 2.20
N ALA A 32 18.84 10.88 1.20
CA ALA A 32 19.10 12.11 0.45
C ALA A 32 18.18 12.29 -0.78
N THR A 33 17.34 11.32 -1.11
CA THR A 33 16.39 11.44 -2.24
C THR A 33 15.13 12.17 -1.82
N GLN A 34 14.51 12.88 -2.79
CA GLN A 34 13.19 13.48 -2.56
C GLN A 34 12.18 12.43 -2.08
N PRO A 35 11.12 12.83 -1.35
CA PRO A 35 10.18 11.90 -0.74
C PRO A 35 9.54 10.95 -1.77
N ILE A 36 10.04 9.72 -1.85
CA ILE A 36 9.52 8.66 -2.73
C ILE A 36 8.04 8.44 -2.42
N ALA A 37 7.24 8.22 -3.45
CA ALA A 37 5.83 7.88 -3.36
C ALA A 37 5.56 6.59 -4.16
N VAL A 38 4.61 5.79 -3.68
CA VAL A 38 4.16 4.57 -4.34
C VAL A 38 2.63 4.62 -4.44
N GLY A 39 2.10 4.34 -5.62
CA GLY A 39 0.67 4.15 -5.84
C GLY A 39 0.34 2.66 -5.91
N VAL A 40 -0.77 2.25 -5.29
CA VAL A 40 -1.31 0.89 -5.39
C VAL A 40 -2.65 0.98 -6.11
N ASN A 41 -2.80 0.23 -7.20
CA ASN A 41 -4.08 0.11 -7.88
C ASN A 41 -4.98 -0.85 -7.10
N ILE A 42 -6.22 -0.42 -6.86
CA ILE A 42 -7.21 -1.20 -6.12
C ILE A 42 -8.33 -1.60 -7.07
N SER A 43 -8.70 -2.88 -7.07
CA SER A 43 -9.85 -3.36 -7.81
C SER A 43 -11.15 -2.81 -7.21
N SER A 44 -12.16 -2.55 -8.03
CA SER A 44 -13.49 -2.13 -7.55
C SER A 44 -14.10 -3.10 -6.54
N ARG A 45 -13.78 -4.41 -6.63
CA ARG A 45 -14.25 -5.44 -5.69
C ARG A 45 -13.66 -5.31 -4.29
N GLN A 46 -12.48 -4.70 -4.17
CA GLN A 46 -11.81 -4.46 -2.89
C GLN A 46 -12.25 -3.15 -2.23
N LEU A 47 -13.08 -2.34 -2.89
CA LEU A 47 -13.69 -1.14 -2.29
C LEU A 47 -14.80 -1.54 -1.31
N ASN A 48 -14.40 -2.12 -0.19
CA ASN A 48 -15.28 -2.57 0.88
C ASN A 48 -14.77 -2.07 2.25
N GLU A 49 -15.52 -2.34 3.31
CA GLU A 49 -15.26 -1.85 4.66
C GLU A 49 -13.90 -2.29 5.24
N ARG A 50 -13.32 -3.40 4.74
CA ARG A 50 -12.03 -3.92 5.23
C ARG A 50 -10.84 -3.14 4.68
N LEU A 51 -10.96 -2.52 3.51
CA LEU A 51 -9.85 -1.86 2.82
C LEU A 51 -9.18 -0.79 3.70
N ILE A 52 -9.99 0.02 4.40
CA ILE A 52 -9.48 1.07 5.29
C ILE A 52 -8.64 0.45 6.41
N ALA A 53 -9.14 -0.59 7.07
CA ALA A 53 -8.42 -1.29 8.13
C ALA A 53 -7.12 -1.95 7.61
N THR A 54 -7.13 -2.53 6.41
CA THR A 54 -5.92 -3.07 5.77
C THR A 54 -4.87 -1.98 5.55
N VAL A 55 -5.28 -0.83 4.99
CA VAL A 55 -4.37 0.30 4.73
C VAL A 55 -3.79 0.85 6.03
N GLU A 56 -4.62 1.08 7.05
CA GLU A 56 -4.16 1.55 8.37
C GLU A 56 -3.17 0.57 9.01
N THR A 57 -3.47 -0.73 8.96
CA THR A 57 -2.60 -1.79 9.48
C THR A 57 -1.26 -1.82 8.75
N ALA A 58 -1.26 -1.71 7.42
CA ALA A 58 -0.03 -1.72 6.62
C ALA A 58 0.84 -0.48 6.91
N LEU A 59 0.23 0.71 6.99
CA LEU A 59 0.93 1.95 7.33
C LEU A 59 1.56 1.87 8.72
N ALA A 60 0.83 1.39 9.72
CA ALA A 60 1.32 1.22 11.08
C ALA A 60 2.46 0.20 11.16
N THR A 61 2.27 -0.97 10.52
CA THR A 61 3.24 -2.07 10.52
C THR A 61 4.59 -1.65 9.95
N HIS A 62 4.59 -0.92 8.83
CA HIS A 62 5.81 -0.53 8.13
C HIS A 62 6.30 0.88 8.47
N ARG A 63 5.61 1.58 9.38
CA ARG A 63 5.90 2.94 9.85
C ARG A 63 5.95 3.94 8.69
N CYS A 64 5.04 3.80 7.73
CA CYS A 64 4.90 4.72 6.61
C CYS A 64 4.07 5.93 7.04
N ARG A 65 4.55 7.14 6.73
CA ARG A 65 3.80 8.38 6.99
C ARG A 65 2.82 8.61 5.84
N GLN A 66 1.53 8.77 6.14
CA GLN A 66 0.55 9.17 5.14
C GLN A 66 0.86 10.60 4.69
N ARG A 67 1.20 10.76 3.40
CA ARG A 67 1.36 12.07 2.79
C ARG A 67 0.10 12.34 1.98
N ARG A 68 -0.60 13.43 2.28
CA ARG A 68 -1.67 13.93 1.41
C ARG A 68 -1.03 14.27 0.07
N SER A 69 -1.36 13.51 -0.96
CA SER A 69 -1.02 13.86 -2.32
C SER A 69 -2.00 14.94 -2.78
N SER A 70 -1.50 16.17 -2.96
CA SER A 70 -2.23 17.25 -3.61
C SER A 70 -2.28 16.97 -5.12
N TRP A 71 -3.17 16.07 -5.52
CA TRP A 71 -3.59 15.99 -6.91
C TRP A 71 -4.57 17.14 -7.12
N ASN A 72 -4.06 18.25 -7.66
CA ASN A 72 -4.86 19.34 -8.22
C ASN A 72 -4.89 19.16 -9.74
#